data_AF-A0A828Y5A1-F1
#
_entry.id   AF-A0A828Y5A1-F1
#
_cell.length_a   1.000
_cell.length_b   1.000
_cell.length_c   1.000
_cell.angle_alpha   90.00
_cell.angle_beta   90.00
_cell.angle_gamma   90.00
#
_symmetry.space_group_name_H-M   'P 1'
#
loop_
_entity.id
_entity.type
_entity.pdbx_description
1 polymer ?
#
loop_
_entity_poly.entity_id
_entity_poly.type
_entity_poly.pdbx_seq_one_letter_code
_entity_poly.pdbx_strand_id
1 'polypeptide(L)'
;MKKIFLTLLIGSVVCALYSCGDKKEEDNSELLLFLLNSLGSSNNTSTPVVTSCKDASFCRTFIATNNGAGYNGNLGGISGADAKCAAAKSSSLTGAYKALIVDGPTGRQVISALDGSVDKKDWVLYPNKQYRRSDGTTITFTTNANSIVVDNLQNGIDSGAQKFFWNGLGNNVGFLWEPLSNCNNWNSADGLITGQAGNTTQLQADITPEGAFTVDTHACNANLNLLCVEQ
;
A
#
# COMPACT_ATOMS: atom_id res chain seq x y z
N MET A 1 -36.63 -3.20 -52.72
CA MET A 1 -38.03 -3.53 -52.39
C MET A 1 -38.19 -3.54 -50.86
N LYS A 2 -39.24 -2.87 -50.37
CA LYS A 2 -39.75 -2.81 -48.97
C LYS A 2 -38.86 -2.10 -47.93
N LYS A 3 -39.37 -1.23 -47.04
CA LYS A 3 -40.63 -0.47 -46.92
C LYS A 3 -40.36 0.61 -45.85
N ILE A 4 -40.78 1.83 -46.16
CA ILE A 4 -40.81 3.02 -45.29
C ILE A 4 -41.83 2.82 -44.17
N PHE A 5 -41.53 3.27 -42.95
CA PHE A 5 -42.54 3.73 -42.00
C PHE A 5 -42.10 5.05 -41.33
N LEU A 6 -42.89 6.06 -41.63
CA LEU A 6 -42.89 7.43 -41.13
C LEU A 6 -43.95 7.47 -40.01
N THR A 7 -43.61 8.01 -38.85
CA THR A 7 -44.63 8.50 -37.91
C THR A 7 -44.17 9.81 -37.27
N LEU A 8 -44.88 10.86 -37.66
CA LEU A 8 -44.80 12.23 -37.20
C LEU A 8 -45.63 12.34 -35.91
N LEU A 9 -45.15 13.02 -34.87
CA LEU A 9 -46.00 13.51 -33.79
C LEU A 9 -45.58 14.93 -33.41
N ILE A 10 -46.57 15.80 -33.51
CA ILE A 10 -46.57 17.25 -33.39
C ILE A 10 -46.92 17.62 -31.94
N GLY A 11 -46.36 18.74 -31.46
CA GLY A 11 -46.93 19.53 -30.37
C GLY A 11 -46.08 19.50 -29.09
N SER A 12 -45.92 20.57 -28.32
CA SER A 12 -46.41 21.94 -28.36
C SER A 12 -45.58 22.67 -27.31
N VAL A 13 -45.00 23.82 -27.65
CA VAL A 13 -44.30 24.68 -26.70
C VAL A 13 -45.35 25.37 -25.83
N VAL A 14 -45.31 25.13 -24.52
CA VAL A 14 -46.02 25.94 -23.52
C VAL A 14 -45.01 26.38 -22.49
N CYS A 15 -44.59 27.64 -22.59
CA CYS A 15 -44.00 28.38 -21.49
C CYS A 15 -45.11 28.76 -20.52
N ALA A 16 -45.00 28.33 -19.26
CA ALA A 16 -45.74 28.92 -18.15
C ALA A 16 -44.73 29.37 -17.09
N LEU A 17 -44.57 30.69 -16.98
CA LEU A 17 -43.97 31.35 -15.83
C LEU A 17 -45.01 31.36 -14.71
N TYR A 18 -44.69 30.78 -13.55
CA TYR A 18 -45.38 31.11 -12.30
C TYR A 18 -44.38 31.10 -11.12
N SER A 19 -44.03 32.33 -10.74
CA SER A 19 -43.88 32.91 -9.39
C SER A 19 -43.41 32.08 -8.19
N CYS A 20 -42.48 32.70 -7.46
CA CYS A 20 -41.96 32.40 -6.14
C CYS A 20 -42.95 31.81 -5.11
N GLY A 21 -42.45 30.78 -4.42
CA GLY A 21 -42.88 30.33 -3.09
C GLY A 21 -41.64 29.91 -2.29
N ASP A 22 -41.60 30.38 -1.05
CA ASP A 22 -40.47 30.47 -0.13
C ASP A 22 -39.81 29.15 0.33
N LYS A 23 -38.50 29.28 0.63
CA LYS A 23 -37.67 28.53 1.62
C LYS A 23 -37.30 27.07 1.35
N LYS A 24 -35.99 26.84 1.25
CA LYS A 24 -35.21 26.00 2.17
C LYS A 24 -33.73 26.41 2.13
N GLU A 25 -33.20 26.78 3.29
CA GLU A 25 -31.77 26.92 3.56
C GLU A 25 -31.09 25.58 3.31
N GLU A 26 -30.02 25.59 2.53
CA GLU A 26 -29.16 24.44 2.30
C GLU A 26 -28.20 24.26 3.48
N ASP A 27 -28.00 22.98 3.83
CA ASP A 27 -27.38 22.44 5.01
C ASP A 27 -26.02 23.07 5.42
N ASN A 28 -26.02 23.78 6.55
CA ASN A 28 -24.81 24.04 7.35
C ASN A 28 -24.50 22.92 8.35
N SER A 29 -25.14 21.75 8.20
CA SER A 29 -25.07 20.66 9.17
C SER A 29 -23.71 19.94 9.18
N GLU A 30 -23.05 19.83 8.03
CA GLU A 30 -21.71 19.21 7.90
C GLU A 30 -20.62 20.05 8.61
N LEU A 31 -20.64 21.37 8.43
CA LEU A 31 -19.68 22.28 9.08
C LEU A 31 -19.91 22.35 10.60
N LEU A 32 -21.18 22.27 11.04
CA LEU A 32 -21.52 22.23 12.45
C LEU A 32 -21.08 20.91 13.10
N LEU A 33 -21.18 19.77 12.39
CA LEU A 33 -20.68 18.47 12.87
C LEU A 33 -19.16 18.44 13.03
N PHE A 34 -18.41 19.09 12.14
CA PHE A 34 -16.96 19.27 12.30
C PHE A 34 -16.59 20.16 13.49
N LEU A 35 -17.37 21.21 13.76
CA LEU A 35 -17.13 22.14 14.89
C LEU A 35 -17.61 21.59 16.24
N LEU A 36 -18.64 20.75 16.27
CA LEU A 36 -19.18 20.13 17.49
C LEU A 36 -18.23 19.08 18.10
N ASN A 37 -17.33 18.49 17.30
CA ASN A 37 -16.28 17.60 17.81
C ASN A 37 -15.15 18.34 18.56
N SER A 38 -15.14 19.68 18.54
CA SER A 38 -14.10 20.50 19.18
C SER A 38 -14.46 21.01 20.58
N LEU A 39 -15.67 20.78 21.08
CA LEU A 39 -16.13 21.33 22.36
C LEU A 39 -16.95 20.29 23.15
N GLY A 40 -16.31 19.52 24.04
CA GLY A 40 -17.07 18.68 24.98
C GLY A 40 -16.31 17.57 25.68
N SER A 41 -15.65 17.93 26.78
CA SER A 41 -15.51 17.19 28.06
C SER A 41 -15.33 15.66 28.07
N SER A 42 -14.15 15.25 28.57
CA SER A 42 -13.86 14.08 29.41
C SER A 42 -14.88 12.95 29.43
N ASN A 43 -14.71 11.98 28.54
CA ASN A 43 -14.95 10.58 28.85
C ASN A 43 -13.86 9.74 28.18
N ASN A 44 -13.03 9.11 29.01
CA ASN A 44 -11.96 8.20 28.62
C ASN A 44 -12.55 6.92 28.00
N THR A 45 -12.77 6.94 26.70
CA THR A 45 -12.67 5.77 25.84
C THR A 45 -11.91 6.21 24.61
N SER A 46 -10.58 6.11 24.70
CA SER A 46 -9.66 6.38 23.60
C SER A 46 -9.93 5.39 22.47
N THR A 47 -10.72 5.79 21.47
CA THR A 47 -10.51 5.26 20.12
C THR A 47 -9.05 5.53 19.77
N PRO A 48 -8.24 4.51 19.45
CA PRO A 48 -6.85 4.75 19.11
C PRO A 48 -6.86 5.57 17.83
N VAL A 49 -6.45 6.83 17.91
CA VAL A 49 -6.11 7.63 16.73
C VAL A 49 -5.01 6.86 16.04
N VAL A 50 -5.35 6.19 14.94
CA VAL A 50 -4.37 5.59 14.04
C VAL A 50 -3.54 6.74 13.50
N THR A 51 -2.42 6.99 14.16
CA THR A 51 -1.56 8.12 13.86
C THR A 51 -0.67 7.68 12.73
N SER A 52 -0.91 8.25 11.56
CA SER A 52 -0.05 8.03 10.41
C SER A 52 1.38 8.48 10.70
N CYS A 53 2.38 7.76 10.21
CA CYS A 53 3.79 8.16 10.35
C CYS A 53 4.23 9.17 9.28
N LYS A 54 3.31 9.61 8.40
CA LYS A 54 3.59 10.56 7.32
C LYS A 54 4.26 11.85 7.82
N ASP A 55 3.72 12.43 8.89
CA ASP A 55 4.21 13.68 9.48
C ASP A 55 5.17 13.46 10.66
N ALA A 56 5.41 12.20 11.05
CA ALA A 56 6.39 11.84 12.06
C ALA A 56 7.82 11.97 11.50
N SER A 57 8.82 12.09 12.38
CA SER A 57 10.23 12.18 11.97
C SER A 57 10.75 10.90 11.30
N PHE A 58 10.14 9.75 11.62
CA PHE A 58 10.43 8.46 11.00
C PHE A 58 9.18 7.57 11.02
N CYS A 59 9.22 6.51 10.22
CA CYS A 59 8.25 5.43 10.23
C CYS A 59 8.92 4.15 10.74
N ARG A 60 8.12 3.22 11.29
CA ARG A 60 8.62 1.91 11.70
C ARG A 60 8.33 0.83 10.67
N THR A 61 9.18 -0.18 10.65
CA THR A 61 8.97 -1.44 9.93
C THR A 61 9.20 -2.63 10.83
N PHE A 62 8.53 -3.74 10.53
CA PHE A 62 8.83 -5.03 11.15
C PHE A 62 8.56 -6.18 10.17
N ILE A 63 9.10 -7.36 10.48
CA ILE A 63 8.86 -8.58 9.69
C ILE A 63 7.74 -9.40 10.34
N ALA A 64 6.64 -9.59 9.63
CA ALA A 64 5.60 -10.54 10.03
C ALA A 64 6.03 -11.96 9.65
N THR A 65 6.14 -12.85 10.65
CA THR A 65 6.71 -14.19 10.47
C THR A 65 5.70 -15.32 10.57
N ASN A 66 4.43 -15.03 10.86
CA ASN A 66 3.42 -16.05 11.15
C ASN A 66 3.87 -17.05 12.23
N ASN A 67 4.36 -16.56 13.37
CA ASN A 67 4.95 -17.39 14.43
C ASN A 67 6.09 -18.30 13.93
N GLY A 68 6.83 -17.85 12.92
CA GLY A 68 7.94 -18.59 12.29
C GLY A 68 7.53 -19.50 11.13
N ALA A 69 6.23 -19.69 10.85
CA ALA A 69 5.77 -20.53 9.76
C ALA A 69 5.86 -19.87 8.37
N GLY A 70 5.94 -18.54 8.31
CA GLY A 70 5.87 -17.76 7.07
C GLY A 70 4.51 -17.80 6.38
N TYR A 71 4.48 -17.27 5.17
CA TYR A 71 3.33 -17.14 4.26
C TYR A 71 3.75 -17.57 2.86
N ASN A 72 2.92 -18.40 2.22
CA ASN A 72 3.07 -18.66 0.79
C ASN A 72 2.58 -17.46 -0.04
N GLY A 73 2.75 -17.53 -1.36
CA GLY A 73 2.39 -16.47 -2.29
C GLY A 73 0.90 -16.14 -2.37
N ASN A 74 0.02 -17.00 -1.83
CA ASN A 74 -1.42 -16.72 -1.74
C ASN A 74 -1.70 -15.91 -0.48
N LEU A 75 -1.39 -14.62 -0.56
CA LEU A 75 -1.60 -13.69 0.54
C LEU A 75 -3.06 -13.24 0.66
N GLY A 76 -3.90 -13.52 -0.34
CA GLY A 76 -5.26 -12.99 -0.46
C GLY A 76 -5.27 -11.61 -1.11
N GLY A 77 -4.38 -11.38 -2.09
CA GLY A 77 -4.15 -10.07 -2.69
C GLY A 77 -3.55 -9.05 -1.71
N ILE A 78 -3.57 -7.78 -2.13
CA ILE A 78 -3.08 -6.65 -1.33
C ILE A 78 -3.76 -6.58 0.04
N SER A 79 -5.10 -6.65 0.05
CA SER A 79 -5.88 -6.54 1.29
C SER A 79 -5.56 -7.68 2.27
N GLY A 80 -5.34 -8.90 1.76
CA GLY A 80 -4.98 -10.04 2.60
C GLY A 80 -3.57 -9.91 3.18
N ALA A 81 -2.61 -9.39 2.41
CA ALA A 81 -1.26 -9.10 2.89
C ALA A 81 -1.26 -8.00 3.97
N ASP A 82 -2.02 -6.92 3.76
CA ASP A 82 -2.17 -5.85 4.76
C ASP A 82 -2.83 -6.36 6.05
N ALA A 83 -3.85 -7.21 5.95
CA ALA A 83 -4.50 -7.81 7.11
C ALA A 83 -3.52 -8.70 7.92
N LYS A 84 -2.62 -9.43 7.25
CA LYS A 84 -1.56 -10.20 7.91
C LYS A 84 -0.59 -9.30 8.66
N CYS A 85 -0.22 -8.15 8.08
CA CYS A 85 0.61 -7.16 8.76
C CYS A 85 -0.12 -6.53 9.97
N ALA A 86 -1.38 -6.15 9.82
CA ALA A 86 -2.18 -5.61 10.93
C ALA A 86 -2.29 -6.62 12.09
N ALA A 87 -2.46 -7.91 11.79
CA ALA A 87 -2.57 -8.98 12.78
C ALA A 87 -1.24 -9.34 13.45
N ALA A 88 -0.11 -9.25 12.73
CA ALA A 88 1.22 -9.58 13.25
C ALA A 88 1.84 -8.46 14.10
N LYS A 89 1.23 -7.27 14.12
CA LYS A 89 1.71 -6.11 14.86
C LYS A 89 1.75 -6.40 16.37
N SER A 90 2.91 -6.17 17.00
CA SER A 90 3.04 -6.21 18.46
C SER A 90 2.24 -5.10 19.14
N SER A 91 1.77 -5.33 20.37
CA SER A 91 1.07 -4.33 21.18
C SER A 91 1.90 -3.09 21.50
N SER A 92 3.23 -3.16 21.40
CA SER A 92 4.13 -2.02 21.57
C SER A 92 4.14 -1.04 20.38
N LEU A 93 3.53 -1.42 19.24
CA LEU A 93 3.44 -0.58 18.06
C LEU A 93 2.02 0.00 17.95
N THR A 94 1.90 1.32 17.87
CA THR A 94 0.61 2.02 17.93
C THR A 94 0.02 2.36 16.55
N GLY A 95 0.85 2.48 15.51
CA GLY A 95 0.40 2.76 14.13
C GLY A 95 -0.39 1.64 13.45
N ALA A 96 -0.95 1.94 12.28
CA ALA A 96 -1.44 0.93 11.32
C ALA A 96 -0.29 0.46 10.44
N TYR A 97 -0.39 -0.77 9.92
CA TYR A 97 0.70 -1.37 9.14
C TYR A 97 0.16 -2.05 7.89
N LYS A 98 0.84 -1.83 6.77
CA LYS A 98 0.54 -2.41 5.46
C LYS A 98 1.77 -3.14 4.93
N ALA A 99 1.57 -4.14 4.09
CA ALA A 99 2.65 -4.93 3.52
C ALA A 99 3.38 -4.17 2.40
N LEU A 100 4.72 -4.19 2.40
CA LEU A 100 5.51 -3.73 1.27
C LEU A 100 5.53 -4.81 0.19
N ILE A 101 4.51 -4.78 -0.66
CA ILE A 101 4.38 -5.65 -1.84
C ILE A 101 3.95 -4.81 -3.05
N VAL A 102 4.15 -5.30 -4.25
CA VAL A 102 3.61 -4.72 -5.48
C VAL A 102 2.69 -5.68 -6.22
N ASP A 103 1.67 -5.11 -6.83
CA ASP A 103 0.59 -5.78 -7.56
C ASP A 103 0.15 -4.90 -8.75
N GLY A 104 1.11 -4.39 -9.51
CA GLY A 104 0.84 -3.58 -10.69
C GLY A 104 0.36 -4.40 -11.89
N PRO A 105 -0.18 -3.74 -12.93
CA PRO A 105 -0.23 -2.28 -13.12
C PRO A 105 -1.45 -1.57 -12.50
N THR A 106 -2.43 -2.33 -11.99
CA THR A 106 -3.70 -1.78 -11.47
C THR A 106 -3.78 -1.71 -9.95
N GLY A 107 -2.97 -2.47 -9.23
CA GLY A 107 -2.94 -2.49 -7.77
C GLY A 107 -1.83 -1.60 -7.19
N ARG A 108 -1.04 -2.14 -6.26
CA ARG A 108 -0.01 -1.41 -5.52
C ARG A 108 1.28 -1.29 -6.34
N GLN A 109 1.74 -0.08 -6.62
CA GLN A 109 3.03 0.16 -7.29
C GLN A 109 3.58 1.56 -7.01
N VAL A 110 4.86 1.76 -7.33
CA VAL A 110 5.57 3.06 -7.22
C VAL A 110 6.20 3.49 -8.53
N ILE A 111 6.67 2.51 -9.32
CA ILE A 111 7.19 2.70 -10.67
C ILE A 111 6.32 1.89 -11.62
N SER A 112 5.92 2.50 -12.75
CA SER A 112 5.20 1.85 -13.83
C SER A 112 6.13 0.91 -14.59
N ALA A 113 5.77 -0.37 -14.67
CA ALA A 113 6.48 -1.35 -15.51
C ALA A 113 6.33 -1.08 -17.02
N LEU A 114 5.45 -0.15 -17.43
CA LEU A 114 5.22 0.17 -18.83
C LEU A 114 6.28 1.14 -19.39
N ASP A 115 6.71 2.11 -18.58
CA ASP A 115 7.51 3.25 -19.04
C ASP A 115 8.52 3.78 -18.00
N GLY A 116 8.58 3.18 -16.81
CA GLY A 116 9.51 3.58 -15.75
C GLY A 116 9.14 4.88 -15.05
N SER A 117 7.98 5.45 -15.37
CA SER A 117 7.50 6.66 -14.71
C SER A 117 7.09 6.38 -13.26
N VAL A 118 7.18 7.41 -12.42
CA VAL A 118 6.67 7.35 -11.04
C VAL A 118 5.15 7.29 -11.09
N ASP A 119 4.57 6.19 -10.61
CA ASP A 119 3.13 5.93 -10.59
C ASP A 119 2.72 5.36 -9.23
N LYS A 120 2.64 6.24 -8.22
CA LYS A 120 2.33 5.85 -6.84
C LYS A 120 0.84 5.48 -6.71
N LYS A 121 0.54 4.19 -6.77
CA LYS A 121 -0.80 3.63 -6.52
C LYS A 121 -0.75 2.79 -5.25
N ASP A 122 -1.60 3.15 -4.29
CA ASP A 122 -1.70 2.47 -2.99
C ASP A 122 -0.34 2.21 -2.31
N TRP A 123 0.64 3.10 -2.56
CA TRP A 123 2.02 2.88 -2.16
C TRP A 123 2.22 3.11 -0.66
N VAL A 124 3.04 2.27 -0.02
CA VAL A 124 3.18 2.24 1.44
C VAL A 124 4.40 3.00 1.97
N LEU A 125 5.35 3.40 1.11
CA LEU A 125 6.48 4.22 1.54
C LEU A 125 6.23 5.71 1.28
N TYR A 126 6.54 6.54 2.27
CA TYR A 126 6.50 7.99 2.16
C TYR A 126 7.80 8.52 1.54
N PRO A 127 7.74 9.66 0.83
CA PRO A 127 8.93 10.26 0.23
C PRO A 127 9.83 10.90 1.29
N ASN A 128 11.14 10.87 1.05
CA ASN A 128 12.16 11.49 1.93
C ASN A 128 11.99 11.08 3.41
N LYS A 129 11.67 9.81 3.65
CA LYS A 129 11.30 9.30 4.96
C LYS A 129 12.32 8.29 5.45
N GLN A 130 12.73 8.48 6.69
CA GLN A 130 13.53 7.50 7.40
C GLN A 130 12.64 6.36 7.90
N TYR A 131 13.06 5.13 7.64
CA TYR A 131 12.45 3.92 8.17
C TYR A 131 13.37 3.30 9.20
N ARG A 132 12.80 2.92 10.33
CA ARG A 132 13.50 2.30 11.45
C ARG A 132 12.89 0.94 11.77
N ARG A 133 13.67 0.08 12.41
CA ARG A 133 13.13 -1.16 12.99
C ARG A 133 12.05 -0.84 14.02
N SER A 134 11.34 -1.87 14.46
CA SER A 134 10.31 -1.77 15.50
C SER A 134 10.83 -1.21 16.83
N ASP A 135 12.14 -1.25 17.09
CA ASP A 135 12.79 -0.57 18.22
C ASP A 135 12.67 0.97 18.18
N GLY A 136 12.54 1.57 16.99
CA GLY A 136 12.43 3.00 16.77
C GLY A 136 13.74 3.78 16.85
N THR A 137 14.87 3.10 16.98
CA THR A 137 16.19 3.70 17.09
C THR A 137 17.10 3.28 15.95
N THR A 138 17.01 2.02 15.50
CA THR A 138 17.86 1.49 14.43
C THR A 138 17.32 1.90 13.07
N ILE A 139 18.03 2.79 12.39
CA ILE A 139 17.70 3.22 11.03
C ILE A 139 18.08 2.12 10.05
N THR A 140 17.16 1.74 9.16
CA THR A 140 17.39 0.71 8.14
C THR A 140 17.67 1.38 6.80
N PHE A 141 16.67 2.07 6.26
CA PHE A 141 16.75 2.79 4.99
C PHE A 141 16.11 4.17 5.08
N THR A 142 16.43 5.00 4.08
CA THR A 142 15.74 6.25 3.81
C THR A 142 15.26 6.23 2.37
N THR A 143 14.02 6.65 2.13
CA THR A 143 13.48 6.78 0.77
C THR A 143 13.87 8.12 0.16
N ASN A 144 13.97 8.17 -1.17
CA ASN A 144 14.10 9.42 -1.92
C ASN A 144 12.73 10.11 -2.14
N ALA A 145 12.70 11.19 -2.93
CA ALA A 145 11.47 11.93 -3.26
C ALA A 145 10.42 11.07 -4.02
N ASN A 146 10.85 10.01 -4.68
CA ASN A 146 9.99 9.05 -5.37
C ASN A 146 9.48 7.94 -4.45
N SER A 147 9.76 7.99 -3.16
CA SER A 147 9.36 6.95 -2.19
C SER A 147 9.99 5.57 -2.45
N ILE A 148 11.19 5.52 -3.04
CA ILE A 148 11.97 4.29 -3.25
C ILE A 148 13.31 4.39 -2.53
N VAL A 149 13.97 3.24 -2.30
CA VAL A 149 15.32 3.17 -1.73
C VAL A 149 16.32 2.94 -2.85
N VAL A 150 17.26 3.86 -3.00
CA VAL A 150 18.32 3.83 -4.04
C VAL A 150 19.73 3.82 -3.47
N ASP A 151 19.88 4.24 -2.21
CA ASP A 151 21.15 4.20 -1.50
C ASP A 151 21.25 2.90 -0.68
N ASN A 152 22.49 2.55 -0.30
CA ASN A 152 22.71 1.45 0.63
C ASN A 152 22.00 1.70 1.97
N LEU A 153 21.42 0.64 2.51
CA LEU A 153 20.85 0.58 3.85
C LEU A 153 21.97 0.81 4.88
N GLN A 154 21.62 1.51 5.95
CA GLN A 154 22.52 1.74 7.08
C GLN A 154 22.62 0.49 7.97
N ASN A 155 21.53 -0.26 8.07
CA ASN A 155 21.44 -1.53 8.78
C ASN A 155 20.45 -2.45 8.05
N GLY A 156 20.59 -3.77 8.24
CA GLY A 156 19.61 -4.73 7.75
C GLY A 156 18.19 -4.43 8.26
N ILE A 157 17.18 -4.76 7.48
CA ILE A 157 15.76 -4.48 7.77
C ILE A 157 15.30 -5.11 9.08
N ASP A 158 15.85 -6.28 9.43
CA ASP A 158 15.57 -6.96 10.68
C ASP A 158 16.86 -7.34 11.40
N SER A 159 16.75 -7.60 12.71
CA SER A 159 17.83 -8.15 13.51
C SER A 159 17.89 -9.68 13.41
N GLY A 160 19.09 -10.24 13.55
CA GLY A 160 19.30 -11.68 13.62
C GLY A 160 19.57 -12.33 12.26
N ALA A 161 19.16 -13.60 12.14
CA ALA A 161 19.40 -14.39 10.94
C ALA A 161 18.62 -13.89 9.73
N GLN A 162 19.14 -14.20 8.55
CA GLN A 162 18.54 -13.87 7.27
C GLN A 162 17.10 -14.38 7.18
N LYS A 163 16.21 -13.50 6.72
CA LYS A 163 14.81 -13.78 6.40
C LYS A 163 14.51 -13.21 5.04
N PHE A 164 13.87 -14.01 4.20
CA PHE A 164 13.29 -13.52 2.96
C PHE A 164 11.87 -13.01 3.22
N PHE A 165 11.46 -11.99 2.48
CA PHE A 165 10.11 -11.47 2.52
C PHE A 165 9.59 -11.20 1.12
N TRP A 166 8.32 -11.52 0.88
CA TRP A 166 7.66 -11.22 -0.39
C TRP A 166 7.60 -9.72 -0.62
N ASN A 167 7.89 -9.27 -1.84
CA ASN A 167 7.69 -7.89 -2.24
C ASN A 167 7.23 -7.72 -3.70
N GLY A 168 7.55 -8.65 -4.60
CA GLY A 168 7.17 -8.58 -6.01
C GLY A 168 7.96 -7.57 -6.88
N LEU A 169 8.98 -6.93 -6.32
CA LEU A 169 9.75 -5.85 -6.96
C LEU A 169 10.84 -6.39 -7.90
N GLY A 170 10.98 -5.77 -9.07
CA GLY A 170 12.04 -6.01 -10.03
C GLY A 170 13.16 -4.96 -10.01
N ASN A 171 14.30 -5.32 -10.60
CA ASN A 171 15.39 -4.39 -10.94
C ASN A 171 16.15 -4.75 -12.24
N ASN A 172 15.77 -5.84 -12.94
CA ASN A 172 16.65 -6.51 -13.92
C ASN A 172 16.09 -6.54 -15.36
N VAL A 173 14.87 -6.03 -15.61
CA VAL A 173 14.22 -6.18 -16.92
C VAL A 173 13.78 -4.85 -17.53
N GLY A 174 13.26 -3.91 -16.74
CA GLY A 174 12.95 -2.55 -17.20
C GLY A 174 13.47 -1.49 -16.25
N PHE A 175 12.93 -1.46 -15.04
CA PHE A 175 13.12 -0.36 -14.09
C PHE A 175 13.25 -0.83 -12.65
N LEU A 176 14.05 -0.10 -11.88
CA LEU A 176 14.21 -0.32 -10.44
C LEU A 176 12.86 -0.09 -9.71
N TRP A 177 12.43 -1.04 -8.87
CA TRP A 177 11.17 -1.02 -8.10
C TRP A 177 9.88 -1.13 -8.94
N GLU A 178 9.97 -1.63 -10.17
CA GLU A 178 8.78 -2.00 -10.93
C GLU A 178 8.13 -3.29 -10.40
N PRO A 179 6.81 -3.48 -10.57
CA PRO A 179 6.18 -4.79 -10.42
C PRO A 179 6.72 -5.80 -11.43
N LEU A 180 7.21 -6.96 -10.96
CA LEU A 180 7.78 -8.00 -11.82
C LEU A 180 7.06 -9.35 -11.69
N SER A 181 7.27 -10.07 -10.59
CA SER A 181 6.63 -11.38 -10.33
C SER A 181 6.01 -11.35 -8.94
N ASN A 182 4.70 -11.56 -8.86
CA ASN A 182 3.91 -11.28 -7.66
C ASN A 182 2.93 -12.41 -7.32
N CYS A 183 3.26 -13.67 -7.65
CA CYS A 183 2.42 -14.82 -7.33
C CYS A 183 0.97 -14.72 -7.83
N ASN A 184 0.81 -14.29 -9.09
CA ASN A 184 -0.49 -14.02 -9.71
C ASN A 184 -1.33 -13.07 -8.84
N ASN A 185 -0.81 -11.86 -8.63
CA ASN A 185 -1.43 -10.82 -7.81
C ASN A 185 -1.67 -11.28 -6.37
N TRP A 186 -0.73 -12.04 -5.83
CA TRP A 186 -0.74 -12.62 -4.49
C TRP A 186 -1.95 -13.51 -4.19
N ASN A 187 -2.44 -14.23 -5.21
CA ASN A 187 -3.56 -15.17 -5.13
C ASN A 187 -3.16 -16.62 -5.47
N SER A 188 -1.87 -16.89 -5.71
CA SER A 188 -1.40 -18.25 -6.02
C SER A 188 -0.38 -18.77 -5.01
N ALA A 189 -0.54 -20.04 -4.65
CA ALA A 189 0.44 -20.83 -3.92
C ALA A 189 1.01 -21.97 -4.80
N ASP A 190 0.87 -21.86 -6.13
CA ASP A 190 1.39 -22.84 -7.07
C ASP A 190 2.93 -22.74 -7.15
N GLY A 191 3.62 -23.87 -7.00
CA GLY A 191 5.08 -23.93 -7.09
C GLY A 191 5.65 -23.68 -8.50
N LEU A 192 4.81 -23.67 -9.53
CA LEU A 192 5.19 -23.32 -10.91
C LEU A 192 5.10 -21.81 -11.18
N ILE A 193 4.47 -21.04 -10.29
CA ILE A 193 4.42 -19.58 -10.35
C ILE A 193 5.47 -19.03 -9.41
N THR A 194 6.08 -17.90 -9.76
CA THR A 194 7.11 -17.26 -8.96
C THR A 194 6.67 -15.89 -8.42
N GLY A 195 7.32 -15.50 -7.34
CA GLY A 195 7.28 -14.17 -6.76
C GLY A 195 8.69 -13.65 -6.52
N GLN A 196 8.83 -12.32 -6.43
CA GLN A 196 10.06 -11.69 -6.00
C GLN A 196 10.07 -11.44 -4.49
N ALA A 197 11.24 -11.59 -3.91
CA ALA A 197 11.51 -11.39 -2.51
C ALA A 197 12.72 -10.48 -2.29
N GLY A 198 12.73 -9.87 -1.12
CA GLY A 198 13.87 -9.15 -0.56
C GLY A 198 14.45 -9.90 0.64
N ASN A 199 15.56 -9.40 1.16
CA ASN A 199 16.34 -10.04 2.20
C ASN A 199 16.62 -9.07 3.36
N THR A 200 16.39 -9.50 4.60
CA THR A 200 16.53 -8.65 5.78
C THR A 200 17.96 -8.29 6.18
N THR A 201 18.96 -9.02 5.71
CA THR A 201 20.38 -8.85 6.09
C THR A 201 21.21 -8.10 5.07
N GLN A 202 20.73 -7.98 3.83
CA GLN A 202 21.42 -7.25 2.78
C GLN A 202 21.44 -5.74 3.07
N LEU A 203 22.54 -5.09 2.72
CA LEU A 203 22.71 -3.64 2.83
C LEU A 203 22.59 -2.92 1.49
N GLN A 204 22.78 -3.59 0.37
CA GLN A 204 22.55 -3.00 -0.95
C GLN A 204 21.05 -3.11 -1.29
N ALA A 205 20.42 -1.98 -1.58
CA ALA A 205 18.97 -1.94 -1.82
C ALA A 205 18.56 -2.84 -3.00
N ASP A 206 19.38 -2.86 -4.05
CA ASP A 206 19.02 -3.35 -5.38
C ASP A 206 20.08 -4.21 -6.07
N ILE A 207 20.90 -4.97 -5.32
CA ILE A 207 21.85 -5.91 -5.93
C ILE A 207 21.15 -7.16 -6.49
N THR A 208 21.70 -7.70 -7.58
CA THR A 208 21.27 -8.95 -8.21
C THR A 208 22.38 -10.01 -8.11
N PRO A 209 22.12 -11.20 -7.56
CA PRO A 209 20.93 -11.61 -6.80
C PRO A 209 20.96 -11.07 -5.36
N GLU A 210 19.83 -11.15 -4.65
CA GLU A 210 19.73 -10.93 -3.19
C GLU A 210 19.86 -9.48 -2.67
N GLY A 211 19.26 -8.52 -3.39
CA GLY A 211 19.05 -7.16 -2.89
C GLY A 211 18.17 -7.12 -1.65
N ALA A 212 18.30 -6.06 -0.85
CA ALA A 212 17.43 -5.88 0.32
C ALA A 212 15.95 -5.81 -0.10
N PHE A 213 15.66 -5.23 -1.28
CA PHE A 213 14.32 -5.10 -1.82
C PHE A 213 14.10 -5.76 -3.17
N THR A 214 15.11 -6.29 -3.85
CA THR A 214 14.93 -6.82 -5.21
C THR A 214 15.63 -8.17 -5.41
N VAL A 215 15.09 -8.92 -6.38
CA VAL A 215 15.73 -9.99 -7.19
C VAL A 215 15.79 -11.41 -6.67
N ASP A 216 15.40 -11.69 -5.43
CA ASP A 216 15.34 -13.10 -5.06
C ASP A 216 14.03 -13.74 -5.55
N THR A 217 14.14 -14.69 -6.47
CA THR A 217 12.98 -15.33 -7.10
C THR A 217 12.65 -16.62 -6.37
N HIS A 218 11.43 -16.69 -5.84
CA HIS A 218 10.94 -17.85 -5.10
C HIS A 218 9.69 -18.41 -5.75
N ALA A 219 9.52 -19.73 -5.70
CA ALA A 219 8.27 -20.38 -6.04
C ALA A 219 7.16 -19.96 -5.06
N CYS A 220 5.95 -19.74 -5.54
CA CYS A 220 4.87 -19.21 -4.71
C CYS A 220 4.34 -20.18 -3.66
N ASN A 221 4.75 -21.46 -3.71
CA ASN A 221 4.52 -22.42 -2.64
C ASN A 221 5.55 -22.32 -1.49
N ALA A 222 6.62 -21.53 -1.64
CA ALA A 222 7.58 -21.29 -0.58
C ALA A 222 6.98 -20.40 0.51
N ASN A 223 7.32 -20.66 1.77
CA ASN A 223 6.87 -19.85 2.90
C ASN A 223 7.92 -18.80 3.24
N LEU A 224 7.65 -17.54 2.89
CA LEU A 224 8.49 -16.39 3.23
C LEU A 224 7.78 -15.47 4.23
N ASN A 225 8.39 -14.34 4.57
CA ASN A 225 7.81 -13.37 5.51
C ASN A 225 7.16 -12.20 4.77
N LEU A 226 6.61 -11.24 5.52
CA LEU A 226 6.17 -9.95 4.98
C LEU A 226 6.90 -8.81 5.68
N LEU A 227 7.38 -7.85 4.91
CA LEU A 227 7.81 -6.56 5.47
C LEU A 227 6.60 -5.67 5.66
N CYS A 228 6.30 -5.36 6.92
CA CYS A 228 5.18 -4.53 7.31
C CYS A 228 5.67 -3.11 7.60
N VAL A 229 5.00 -2.13 7.02
CA VAL A 229 5.37 -0.72 7.04
C VAL A 229 4.28 0.07 7.74
N GLU A 230 4.70 0.89 8.70
CA GLU A 230 3.81 1.83 9.38
C GLU A 230 3.18 2.80 8.38
N GLN A 231 1.89 3.07 8.55
CA GLN A 231 1.10 4.00 7.74
C GLN A 231 0.64 5.12 8.60
#